data_AF-A0A7C3LK06-F1
#
_entry.id   AF-A0A7C3LK06-F1
#
_cell.length_a   1.000
_cell.length_b   1.000
_cell.length_c   1.000
_cell.angle_alpha   90.00
_cell.angle_beta   90.00
_cell.angle_gamma   90.00
#
_symmetry.space_group_name_H-M   'P 1'
#
loop_
_entity.id
_entity.type
_entity.pdbx_description
1 polymer ?
#
loop_
_entity_poly.entity_id
_entity_poly.type
_entity_poly.pdbx_seq_one_letter_code
_entity_poly.pdbx_strand_id
1 'polypeptide(L)' 'LTSYRNAEFMVNELRVPVPEAYLERMRRADSAEKARAEGVEIAREMVTRVRALTQGVQLSAPFGRYDMAIQVADALGGR' A
#
# COMPACT_ATOMS: atom_id res chain seq x y z
N LEU A 1 2.14 1.47 0.22
CA LEU A 1 2.85 2.75 0.47
C LEU A 1 3.96 2.51 1.51
N THR A 2 5.06 3.27 1.55
CA THR A 2 6.17 3.01 2.50
C THR A 2 6.34 4.06 3.59
N SER A 3 5.84 5.28 3.37
CA SER A 3 5.83 6.39 4.32
C SER A 3 4.88 7.51 3.88
N TYR A 4 4.55 8.45 4.77
CA TYR A 4 3.78 9.65 4.42
C TYR A 4 4.47 10.45 3.30
N ARG A 5 5.78 10.69 3.41
CA ARG A 5 6.57 11.35 2.36
C ARG A 5 6.51 10.61 1.03
N ASN A 6 6.53 9.28 1.03
CA ASN A 6 6.36 8.50 -0.19
C ASN A 6 4.95 8.68 -0.78
N ALA A 7 3.91 8.78 0.05
CA ALA A 7 2.55 9.02 -0.41
C ALA A 7 2.41 10.43 -1.02
N GLU A 8 2.98 11.46 -0.40
CA GLU A 8 3.06 12.80 -0.98
C GLU A 8 3.82 12.80 -2.31
N PHE A 9 4.91 12.03 -2.41
CA PHE A 9 5.68 11.91 -3.65
C PHE A 9 4.85 11.32 -4.82
N MET A 10 3.96 10.36 -4.52
CA MET A 10 3.04 9.83 -5.54
C MET A 10 2.09 10.90 -6.06
N VAL A 11 1.57 11.76 -5.18
CA VAL A 11 0.60 12.81 -5.52
C VAL A 11 1.26 13.95 -6.28
N ASN A 12 2.36 14.47 -5.76
CA ASN A 12 2.94 15.72 -6.24
C ASN A 12 3.82 15.50 -7.48
N GLU A 13 4.65 14.47 -7.49
CA GLU A 13 5.64 14.22 -8.54
C GLU A 13 5.13 13.25 -9.60
N LEU A 14 4.45 12.17 -9.20
CA LEU A 14 3.93 11.18 -10.16
C LEU A 14 2.50 11.46 -10.61
N ARG A 15 1.83 12.47 -10.04
CA ARG A 15 0.42 12.83 -10.33
C ARG A 15 -0.54 11.65 -10.15
N VAL A 16 -0.21 10.72 -9.26
CA VAL A 16 -1.07 9.59 -8.88
C VAL A 16 -1.94 10.03 -7.71
N PRO A 17 -3.26 10.11 -7.87
CA PRO A 17 -4.14 10.57 -6.81
C PRO A 17 -4.14 9.56 -5.65
N VAL A 18 -3.82 10.05 -4.46
CA VAL A 18 -3.94 9.30 -3.20
C VAL A 18 -5.07 9.95 -2.39
N PRO A 19 -6.17 9.22 -2.10
CA PRO A 19 -7.24 9.74 -1.26
C PRO A 19 -6.75 10.28 0.09
N GLU A 20 -7.32 11.41 0.52
CA GLU A 20 -6.93 12.08 1.78
C GLU A 20 -6.99 11.15 3.00
N ALA A 21 -7.99 10.27 3.04
CA ALA A 21 -8.12 9.28 4.12
C ALA A 21 -6.87 8.37 4.27
N TYR A 22 -6.20 8.03 3.17
CA TYR A 22 -4.95 7.25 3.23
C TYR A 22 -3.75 8.12 3.59
N LEU A 23 -3.73 9.38 3.17
CA LEU A 23 -2.69 10.35 3.60
C LEU A 23 -2.74 10.58 5.11
N GLU A 24 -3.93 10.79 5.67
CA GLU A 24 -4.13 10.94 7.12
C GLU A 24 -3.68 9.71 7.91
N ARG A 25 -4.03 8.50 7.43
CA ARG A 25 -3.57 7.24 8.03
C ARG A 25 -2.04 7.14 8.04
N MET A 26 -1.40 7.44 6.91
CA MET A 26 0.05 7.44 6.81
C MET A 26 0.70 8.54 7.66
N ARG A 27 0.06 9.70 7.86
CA ARG A 27 0.56 10.79 8.70
C ARG A 27 0.56 10.43 10.19
N ARG A 28 -0.41 9.63 10.64
CA ARG A 28 -0.51 9.14 12.03
C ARG A 28 0.55 8.10 12.39
N ALA A 29 1.20 7.49 11.40
CA ALA A 29 2.29 6.56 11.64
C ALA A 29 3.57 7.30 12.04
N ASP A 30 3.82 7.38 13.34
CA ASP A 30 4.94 8.11 13.96
C ASP A 30 6.32 7.43 13.83
N SER A 31 6.40 6.24 13.23
CA SER A 31 7.65 5.51 13.02
C SER A 31 7.71 4.87 11.63
N ALA A 32 8.92 4.63 11.13
CA ALA A 32 9.12 3.99 9.83
C ALA A 32 8.57 2.54 9.80
N GLU A 33 8.51 1.86 10.93
CA GLU A 33 7.92 0.53 11.05
C GLU A 33 6.40 0.60 10.96
N LYS A 34 5.76 1.48 11.76
CA LYS A 34 4.31 1.71 11.71
C LYS A 34 3.86 2.19 10.34
N ALA A 35 4.63 3.04 9.68
CA ALA A 35 4.30 3.54 8.35
C ALA A 35 4.32 2.43 7.29
N ARG A 36 5.23 1.45 7.43
CA ARG A 36 5.26 0.27 6.57
C ARG A 36 4.08 -0.65 6.84
N ALA A 37 3.79 -0.92 8.11
CA ALA A 37 2.63 -1.72 8.51
C ALA A 37 1.33 -1.11 7.98
N GLU A 38 1.12 0.19 8.21
CA GLU A 38 -0.04 0.93 7.70
C GLU A 38 -0.13 0.88 6.17
N GLY A 39 1.01 1.05 5.50
CA GLY A 39 1.09 0.99 4.05
C GLY A 39 0.82 -0.40 3.47
N VAL A 40 1.05 -1.47 4.22
CA VAL A 40 0.66 -2.85 3.90
C VAL A 40 -0.85 -3.02 4.12
N GLU A 41 -1.38 -2.57 5.25
CA GLU A 41 -2.82 -2.68 5.55
C GLU A 41 -3.69 -1.96 4.51
N ILE A 42 -3.32 -0.74 4.11
CA ILE A 42 -3.98 -0.02 3.02
C ILE A 42 -3.97 -0.85 1.73
N ALA A 43 -2.82 -1.46 1.39
CA ALA A 43 -2.70 -2.28 0.18
C ALA A 43 -3.54 -3.56 0.26
N ARG A 44 -3.60 -4.22 1.42
CA ARG A 44 -4.46 -5.39 1.66
C ARG A 44 -5.93 -5.03 1.46
N GLU A 45 -6.39 -3.94 2.07
CA GLU A 45 -7.78 -3.45 1.90
C GLU A 45 -8.10 -3.17 0.43
N MET A 46 -7.19 -2.53 -0.31
CA MET A 46 -7.37 -2.25 -1.74
C MET A 46 -7.50 -3.55 -2.55
N VAL A 47 -6.60 -4.50 -2.32
CA VAL A 47 -6.57 -5.78 -3.03
C VAL A 47 -7.83 -6.60 -2.74
N THR A 48 -8.28 -6.67 -1.49
CA THR A 48 -9.53 -7.36 -1.12
C THR A 48 -10.74 -6.74 -1.83
N ARG A 49 -10.83 -5.41 -1.94
CA ARG A 49 -11.95 -4.72 -2.61
C ARG A 49 -12.02 -5.02 -4.10
N VAL A 50 -10.87 -5.08 -4.78
CA VAL A 50 -10.83 -5.31 -6.23
C VAL A 50 -10.86 -6.79 -6.62
N ARG A 51 -10.71 -7.71 -5.66
CA ARG A 51 -10.63 -9.17 -5.91
C ARG A 51 -11.80 -9.73 -6.71
N ALA A 52 -13.01 -9.21 -6.50
CA ALA A 52 -14.19 -9.65 -7.26
C ALA A 52 -14.25 -9.08 -8.69
N LEU A 53 -13.43 -8.05 -8.98
CA LEU A 53 -13.45 -7.29 -10.22
C LEU A 53 -12.28 -7.65 -11.15
N THR A 54 -11.25 -8.33 -10.66
CA THR A 54 -10.04 -8.63 -11.43
C THR A 54 -9.64 -10.11 -11.31
N GLN A 55 -8.90 -10.61 -12.30
CA GLN A 55 -8.33 -11.98 -12.25
C GLN A 55 -6.97 -12.04 -11.53
N GLY A 56 -6.41 -10.89 -11.17
CA GLY A 56 -5.13 -10.77 -10.51
C GLY A 56 -4.80 -9.32 -10.17
N VAL A 57 -3.68 -9.14 -9.47
CA VAL A 57 -3.11 -7.84 -9.11
C VAL A 57 -1.61 -7.87 -9.37
N GLN A 58 -1.04 -6.73 -9.77
CA GLN A 58 0.41 -6.55 -9.84
C GLN A 58 0.89 -5.89 -8.54
N LEU A 59 1.83 -6.54 -7.86
CA LEU A 59 2.48 -5.98 -6.67
C LEU A 59 3.87 -5.46 -7.05
N SER A 60 4.06 -4.15 -6.95
CA SER A 60 5.38 -3.53 -7.14
C SER A 60 6.10 -3.47 -5.79
N ALA A 61 7.24 -4.15 -5.67
CA ALA A 61 8.10 -4.13 -4.48
C ALA A 61 9.34 -3.24 -4.72
N PRO A 62 9.25 -1.91 -4.50
CA PRO A 62 10.39 -1.04 -4.72
C PRO A 62 11.51 -1.37 -3.73
N PHE A 63 12.76 -1.24 -4.19
CA PHE A 63 13.98 -1.45 -3.39
C PHE A 63 14.14 -2.85 -2.80
N GLY A 64 13.61 -3.89 -3.46
CA GLY A 64 13.80 -5.29 -3.05
C GLY A 64 13.06 -5.67 -1.76
N ARG A 65 12.05 -4.91 -1.34
CA ARG A 65 11.24 -5.20 -0.14
C ARG A 65 10.19 -6.28 -0.42
N TYR A 66 10.63 -7.49 -0.72
CA TYR A 66 9.76 -8.60 -1.10
C TYR A 66 8.79 -9.00 0.03
N ASP A 67 9.22 -8.91 1.28
CA ASP A 67 8.38 -9.26 2.44
C ASP A 67 7.07 -8.46 2.49
N MET A 68 7.11 -7.18 2.10
CA MET A 68 5.89 -6.36 2.03
C MET A 68 4.94 -6.85 0.94
N ALA A 69 5.47 -7.27 -0.20
CA ALA A 69 4.65 -7.80 -1.28
C ALA A 69 4.01 -9.14 -0.88
N ILE A 70 4.74 -10.00 -0.18
CA ILE A 70 4.21 -11.28 0.35
C ILE A 70 3.07 -11.01 1.34
N GLN A 71 3.26 -10.09 2.30
CA GLN A 71 2.21 -9.74 3.27
C GLN A 71 0.92 -9.22 2.61
N VAL A 72 1.04 -8.49 1.49
CA VAL A 72 -0.13 -8.06 0.72
C VAL A 72 -0.75 -9.24 -0.04
N ALA A 73 0.07 -10.11 -0.62
CA ALA A 73 -0.39 -11.30 -1.33
C ALA A 73 -1.15 -12.27 -0.42
N ASP A 74 -0.78 -12.37 0.87
CA ASP A 74 -1.50 -13.20 1.84
C ASP A 74 -2.98 -12.80 1.98
N ALA A 75 -3.33 -11.54 1.74
CA ALA A 75 -4.72 -11.07 1.75
C ALA A 75 -5.57 -11.60 0.57
N LEU A 76 -4.93 -12.13 -0.48
CA LEU A 76 -5.64 -12.75 -1.62
C LEU A 76 -6.10 -14.18 -1.31
N GLY A 77 -5.46 -14.84 -0.34
CA GLY A 77 -5.65 -16.25 0.00
C GLY A 77 -5.17 -17.21 -1.11
N GLY A 78 -5.24 -18.52 -0.83
CA GLY A 78 -5.19 -19.56 -1.85
C GLY A 78 -6.51 -19.62 -2.62
N ARG A 79 -6.47 -19.94 -3.92
CA ARG A 79 -7.66 -20.30 -4.70
C ARG A 79 -8.00 -21.76 -4.49
#